data_AF-A0A819Y6A0-F1
#
_entry.id   AF-A0A819Y6A0-F1
#
_cell.length_a   1.000
_cell.length_b   1.000
_cell.length_c   1.000
_cell.angle_alpha   90.00
_cell.angle_beta   90.00
_cell.angle_gamma   90.00
#
_symmetry.space_group_name_H-M   'P 1'
#
loop_
_entity.id
_entity.type
_entity.pdbx_description
1 polymer ?
#
loop_
_entity_poly.entity_id
_entity_poly.type
_entity_poly.pdbx_seq_one_letter_code
_entity_poly.pdbx_strand_id
1 'polypeptide(L)'
;MTIYNSLIQLFYTIAQSFPRIPGPFYESFTLRNLLSTKTKSLQLISVSPTFYPPSYSHHYTKYLGPYIDESSINDIDNHLTKWVKSKPSKSIIYVAFGSTGILEFDRMKNLIYGLAEFILQTDVASVLLAFRNVNYDMYQIVVNKMKNDEYRHVLLDNQRVQIENQFVQQKWTLKQKSVNLFISHCGMGSSLEGLYFQKPILCLPLHTDQFMNAMTIDHSGVGQSLFTPPSLLQSLKNPHDFHDYTFSATSVATKLSMMWKNMTYEKAIRIMSLEMKHAGGARQAVKEIEFFVNLNGDLDRYAPFKSTLSFYQQYMLDILIIYVVLPATIIIYLFGKCCSRTRKEKRD
;
A
#
# COMPACT_ATOMS: atom_id res chain seq x y z
N MET A 1 4.48 11.76 31.54
CA MET A 1 4.40 12.40 30.20
C MET A 1 5.70 12.28 29.41
N THR A 2 6.87 12.39 30.05
CA THR A 2 8.20 12.30 29.42
C THR A 2 8.54 10.90 28.88
N ILE A 3 8.30 9.82 29.64
CA ILE A 3 8.57 8.44 29.19
C ILE A 3 7.69 8.05 27.99
N TYR A 4 6.44 8.50 27.97
CA TYR A 4 5.49 8.26 26.88
C TYR A 4 5.97 8.87 25.56
N ASN A 5 6.44 10.13 25.59
CA ASN A 5 7.00 10.79 24.42
C ASN A 5 8.33 10.16 23.97
N SER A 6 9.17 9.73 24.92
CA SER A 6 10.43 9.04 24.62
C SER A 6 10.21 7.67 23.98
N LEU A 7 9.22 6.90 24.42
CA LEU A 7 8.89 5.60 23.83
C LEU A 7 8.26 5.73 22.44
N ILE A 8 7.42 6.74 22.22
CA ILE A 8 6.88 7.06 20.89
C ILE A 8 8.01 7.45 19.93
N GLN A 9 8.92 8.33 20.35
CA GLN A 9 10.07 8.73 19.52
C GLN A 9 11.01 7.57 19.24
N LEU A 10 11.31 6.75 20.24
CA LEU A 10 12.12 5.54 20.07
C LEU A 10 11.48 4.55 19.10
N PHE A 11 10.15 4.39 19.15
CA PHE A 11 9.39 3.56 18.21
C PHE A 11 9.46 4.12 16.78
N TYR A 12 9.30 5.43 16.60
CA TYR A 12 9.47 6.10 15.31
C TYR A 12 10.90 5.95 14.75
N THR A 13 11.94 6.06 15.58
CA THR A 13 13.34 5.91 15.16
C THR A 13 13.68 4.46 14.79
N ILE A 14 13.21 3.48 15.57
CA ILE A 14 13.46 2.06 15.30
C ILE A 14 12.73 1.59 14.02
N ALA A 15 11.51 2.09 13.77
CA ALA A 15 10.76 1.79 12.54
C ALA A 15 11.52 2.18 11.26
N GLN A 16 12.31 3.26 11.30
CA GLN A 16 13.08 3.75 10.15
C GLN A 16 14.38 2.96 9.87
N SER A 17 14.75 1.97 10.70
CA SER A 17 16.12 1.45 10.78
C SER A 17 16.35 0.01 10.26
N PHE A 18 15.35 -0.69 9.71
CA PHE A 18 15.50 -2.13 9.39
C PHE A 18 15.98 -2.44 7.94
N PRO A 19 16.80 -3.51 7.75
CA PRO A 19 17.36 -3.88 6.46
C PRO A 19 16.33 -4.49 5.49
N ARG A 20 16.53 -4.20 4.21
CA ARG A 20 15.61 -4.43 3.08
C ARG A 20 15.67 -5.90 2.61
N ILE A 21 14.60 -6.68 2.83
CA ILE A 21 14.40 -8.06 2.31
C ILE A 21 13.22 -8.06 1.32
N PRO A 22 13.21 -8.88 0.24
CA PRO A 22 12.16 -8.82 -0.79
C PRO A 22 10.82 -9.38 -0.30
N GLY A 23 9.78 -8.53 -0.28
CA GLY A 23 8.37 -8.79 0.05
C GLY A 23 7.60 -7.45 0.00
N PRO A 24 6.27 -7.37 0.21
CA PRO A 24 5.62 -6.06 0.40
C PRO A 24 6.25 -5.36 1.62
N PHE A 25 6.92 -4.23 1.41
CA PHE A 25 7.70 -3.53 2.45
C PHE A 25 6.77 -2.67 3.29
N TYR A 26 6.07 -3.30 4.24
CA TYR A 26 5.46 -2.58 5.34
C TYR A 26 6.25 -2.78 6.62
N GLU A 27 6.29 -1.75 7.46
CA GLU A 27 6.97 -1.83 8.74
C GLU A 27 6.23 -2.82 9.64
N SER A 28 6.97 -3.76 10.21
CA SER A 28 6.46 -4.68 11.21
C SER A 28 7.42 -4.71 12.40
N PHE A 29 6.85 -4.80 13.60
CA PHE A 29 7.61 -4.84 14.84
C PHE A 29 7.22 -6.10 15.61
N THR A 30 8.21 -6.90 16.00
CA THR A 30 7.98 -8.17 16.71
C THR A 30 8.57 -8.12 18.11
N LEU A 31 7.74 -8.31 19.12
CA LEU A 31 8.14 -8.43 20.52
C LEU A 31 8.17 -9.90 20.96
N ARG A 32 9.27 -10.30 21.60
CA ARG A 32 9.47 -11.62 22.23
C ARG A 32 10.01 -11.44 23.63
N ASN A 33 9.57 -12.28 24.55
CA ASN A 33 10.22 -12.40 25.85
C ASN A 33 11.44 -13.33 25.72
N LEU A 34 12.64 -12.75 25.77
CA LEU A 34 13.91 -13.46 25.60
C LEU A 34 14.34 -14.29 26.82
N LEU A 35 13.73 -14.05 27.98
CA LEU A 35 14.03 -14.74 29.25
C LEU A 35 13.10 -15.93 29.52
N SER A 36 12.14 -16.15 28.62
CA SER A 36 11.09 -17.16 28.75
C SER A 36 11.33 -18.31 27.77
N THR A 37 11.06 -19.55 28.20
CA THR A 37 11.05 -20.73 27.32
C THR A 37 9.89 -20.71 26.31
N LYS A 38 8.96 -19.75 26.43
CA LYS A 38 7.80 -19.57 25.55
C LYS A 38 8.21 -18.92 24.23
N THR A 39 7.68 -19.44 23.12
CA THR A 39 8.13 -19.12 21.75
C THR A 39 7.28 -18.06 21.04
N LYS A 40 6.15 -17.66 21.63
CA LYS A 40 5.18 -16.76 20.97
C LYS A 40 5.60 -15.29 21.04
N SER A 41 5.24 -14.56 19.99
CA SER A 41 5.62 -13.16 19.78
C SER A 41 4.42 -12.30 19.42
N LEU A 42 4.36 -11.08 19.95
CA LEU A 42 3.43 -10.04 19.48
C LEU A 42 4.01 -9.39 18.22
N GLN A 43 3.25 -9.38 17.14
CA GLN A 43 3.58 -8.69 15.89
C GLN A 43 2.68 -7.48 15.71
N LEU A 44 3.26 -6.32 15.51
CA LEU A 44 2.57 -5.07 15.20
C LEU A 44 2.87 -4.70 13.74
N ILE A 45 1.83 -4.48 12.95
CA ILE A 45 1.93 -4.21 11.52
C ILE A 45 1.44 -2.79 11.23
N SER A 46 2.25 -2.02 10.49
CA SER A 46 2.01 -0.60 10.19
C SER A 46 1.08 -0.32 9.01
N VAL A 47 0.48 -1.35 8.42
CA VAL A 47 -0.53 -1.25 7.36
C VAL A 47 -1.91 -1.68 7.86
N SER A 48 -2.95 -1.13 7.23
CA SER A 48 -4.32 -1.58 7.44
C SER A 48 -4.55 -2.93 6.74
N PRO A 49 -5.32 -3.87 7.32
CA PRO A 49 -5.70 -5.12 6.66
C PRO A 49 -6.46 -4.89 5.35
N THR A 50 -7.13 -3.75 5.20
CA THR A 50 -7.87 -3.43 3.98
C THR A 50 -6.93 -3.05 2.83
N PHE A 51 -5.77 -2.48 3.16
CA PHE A 51 -4.75 -2.19 2.17
C PHE A 51 -3.94 -3.44 1.84
N TYR A 52 -3.51 -4.18 2.85
CA TYR A 52 -2.84 -5.48 2.68
C TYR A 52 -3.56 -6.56 3.47
N PRO A 53 -4.53 -7.26 2.86
CA PRO A 53 -5.26 -8.32 3.54
C PRO A 53 -4.33 -9.48 3.87
N PRO A 54 -4.28 -9.94 5.15
CA PRO A 54 -3.49 -11.11 5.49
C PRO A 54 -3.98 -12.35 4.77
N SER A 55 -3.06 -13.12 4.19
CA SER A 55 -3.34 -14.49 3.77
C SER A 55 -3.61 -15.42 4.97
N TYR A 56 -2.97 -15.12 6.11
CA TYR A 56 -3.21 -15.75 7.39
C TYR A 56 -2.86 -14.77 8.51
N SER A 57 -3.76 -14.57 9.47
CA SER A 57 -3.48 -13.76 10.66
C SER A 57 -3.14 -14.67 11.83
N HIS A 58 -1.92 -14.59 12.36
CA HIS A 58 -1.64 -15.17 13.66
C HIS A 58 -2.42 -14.40 14.73
N HIS A 59 -2.83 -15.11 15.80
CA HIS A 59 -3.66 -14.52 16.87
C HIS A 59 -2.96 -13.35 17.60
N TYR A 60 -1.65 -13.20 17.39
CA TYR A 60 -0.80 -12.18 17.99
C TYR A 60 -0.31 -11.16 16.97
N THR A 61 -0.98 -11.06 15.82
CA THR A 61 -0.71 -10.04 14.83
C THR A 61 -1.75 -8.93 14.95
N LYS A 62 -1.30 -7.71 15.23
CA LYS A 62 -2.12 -6.51 15.36
C LYS A 62 -1.82 -5.57 14.19
N TYR A 63 -2.85 -5.26 13.42
CA TYR A 63 -2.77 -4.28 12.34
C TYR A 63 -3.16 -2.92 12.89
N LEU A 64 -2.18 -2.04 12.99
CA LEU A 64 -2.30 -0.76 13.68
C LEU A 64 -2.12 0.42 12.73
N GLY A 65 -1.88 0.14 11.45
CA GLY A 65 -1.51 1.12 10.45
C GLY A 65 -2.63 2.06 10.00
N PRO A 66 -2.29 3.29 9.58
CA PRO A 66 -0.93 3.85 9.50
C PRO A 66 -0.53 4.67 10.74
N TYR A 67 0.78 4.83 10.96
CA TYR A 67 1.35 5.63 12.05
C TYR A 67 1.36 7.14 11.74
N ILE A 68 0.18 7.70 11.51
CA ILE A 68 0.00 9.14 11.27
C ILE A 68 -0.26 9.86 12.58
N ASP A 69 0.68 10.72 12.97
CA ASP A 69 0.47 11.69 14.03
C ASP A 69 -0.10 12.98 13.43
N GLU A 70 -1.41 13.20 13.62
CA GLU A 70 -2.06 14.42 13.16
C GLU A 70 -1.66 15.67 13.97
N SER A 71 -1.14 15.50 15.19
CA SER A 71 -0.79 16.62 16.08
C SER A 71 0.51 17.32 15.67
N SER A 72 1.40 16.62 14.95
CA SER A 72 2.60 17.22 14.36
C SER A 72 2.36 17.92 13.02
N ILE A 73 1.13 17.90 12.50
CA ILE A 73 0.78 18.58 11.25
C ILE A 73 0.47 20.05 11.55
N ASN A 74 1.51 20.87 11.52
CA ASN A 74 1.42 22.30 11.77
C ASN A 74 1.09 23.07 10.48
N ASP A 75 0.30 24.12 10.64
CA ASP A 75 0.11 25.11 9.59
C ASP A 75 1.34 26.03 9.55
N ILE A 76 1.95 26.18 8.39
CA ILE A 76 3.08 27.11 8.20
C ILE A 76 2.60 28.22 7.29
N ASP A 77 2.80 29.47 7.68
CA ASP A 77 2.48 30.60 6.80
C ASP A 77 3.60 30.81 5.79
N ASN A 78 3.42 30.27 4.58
CA ASN A 78 4.33 30.48 3.45
C ASN A 78 3.56 30.62 2.14
N HIS A 79 4.25 30.92 1.04
CA HIS A 79 3.60 31.16 -0.26
C HIS A 79 2.82 29.92 -0.74
N LEU A 80 3.37 28.72 -0.53
CA LEU A 80 2.77 27.46 -0.93
C LEU A 80 1.46 27.21 -0.17
N THR A 81 1.44 27.40 1.15
CA THR A 81 0.22 27.17 1.93
C THR A 81 -0.88 28.18 1.57
N LYS A 82 -0.51 29.43 1.29
CA LYS A 82 -1.43 30.45 0.74
C LYS A 82 -1.99 30.03 -0.61
N TRP A 83 -1.14 29.52 -1.51
CA TRP A 83 -1.57 29.02 -2.81
C TRP A 83 -2.53 27.82 -2.68
N VAL A 84 -2.23 26.86 -1.82
CA VAL A 84 -3.09 25.67 -1.61
C VAL A 84 -4.44 26.06 -0.99
N LYS A 85 -4.46 27.03 -0.09
CA LYS A 85 -5.69 27.54 0.56
C LYS A 85 -6.55 28.42 -0.35
N SER A 86 -5.96 29.06 -1.36
CA SER A 86 -6.71 29.90 -2.30
C SER A 86 -7.51 29.08 -3.32
N LYS A 87 -7.21 27.77 -3.45
CA LYS A 87 -7.91 26.90 -4.40
C LYS A 87 -9.23 26.38 -3.86
N PRO A 88 -10.24 26.18 -4.73
CA PRO A 88 -11.49 25.53 -4.35
C PRO A 88 -11.29 24.15 -3.72
N SER A 89 -12.30 23.68 -3.00
CA SER A 89 -12.29 22.30 -2.49
C SER A 89 -12.21 21.30 -3.64
N LYS A 90 -11.45 20.20 -3.45
CA LYS A 90 -11.28 19.13 -4.43
C LYS A 90 -10.87 19.62 -5.83
N SER A 91 -9.92 20.55 -5.88
CA SER A 91 -9.47 21.17 -7.12
C SER A 91 -7.98 20.98 -7.40
N ILE A 92 -7.17 20.48 -6.47
CA ILE A 92 -5.73 20.27 -6.65
C ILE A 92 -5.41 18.80 -6.90
N ILE A 93 -4.57 18.53 -7.90
CA ILE A 93 -3.79 17.30 -8.04
C ILE A 93 -2.43 17.54 -7.41
N TYR A 94 -2.11 16.80 -6.34
CA TYR A 94 -0.77 16.82 -5.76
C TYR A 94 0.09 15.75 -6.43
N VAL A 95 1.33 16.07 -6.81
CA VAL A 95 2.25 15.17 -7.50
C VAL A 95 3.58 15.10 -6.74
N ALA A 96 3.94 13.92 -6.25
CA ALA A 96 5.21 13.71 -5.55
C ALA A 96 5.75 12.28 -5.69
N PHE A 97 7.06 12.15 -5.90
CA PHE A 97 7.73 10.85 -6.11
C PHE A 97 8.63 10.44 -4.94
N GLY A 98 8.26 10.86 -3.71
CA GLY A 98 9.02 10.56 -2.51
C GLY A 98 10.32 11.35 -2.41
N SER A 99 11.20 10.95 -1.48
CA SER A 99 12.46 11.65 -1.20
C SER A 99 13.56 11.36 -2.23
N THR A 100 13.52 10.20 -2.89
CA THR A 100 14.59 9.70 -3.77
C THR A 100 14.12 9.30 -5.17
N GLY A 101 12.82 9.39 -5.48
CA GLY A 101 12.30 8.99 -6.78
C GLY A 101 12.69 9.98 -7.87
N ILE A 102 13.41 9.51 -8.89
CA ILE A 102 13.78 10.28 -10.08
C ILE A 102 13.07 9.68 -11.28
N LEU A 103 12.44 10.53 -12.09
CA LEU A 103 11.78 10.11 -13.32
C LEU A 103 12.75 10.15 -14.50
N GLU A 104 12.62 9.15 -15.37
CA GLU A 104 13.22 9.18 -16.69
C GLU A 104 12.54 10.22 -17.58
N PHE A 105 13.28 10.73 -18.59
CA PHE A 105 12.83 11.82 -19.44
C PHE A 105 11.48 11.53 -20.12
N ASP A 106 11.29 10.35 -20.71
CA ASP A 106 10.05 10.04 -21.42
C ASP A 106 8.84 9.89 -20.49
N ARG A 107 9.05 9.37 -19.27
CA ARG A 107 8.00 9.28 -18.25
C ARG A 107 7.64 10.66 -17.70
N MET A 108 8.62 11.53 -17.46
CA MET A 108 8.37 12.94 -17.12
C MET A 108 7.62 13.65 -18.24
N LYS A 109 8.08 13.52 -19.49
CA LYS A 109 7.45 14.11 -20.67
C LYS A 109 5.98 13.70 -20.78
N ASN A 110 5.70 12.40 -20.75
CA ASN A 110 4.33 11.90 -20.87
C ASN A 110 3.44 12.31 -19.68
N LEU A 111 3.99 12.35 -18.46
CA LEU A 111 3.28 12.87 -17.29
C LEU A 111 2.89 14.34 -17.47
N ILE A 112 3.83 15.19 -17.86
CA ILE A 112 3.60 16.63 -18.00
C ILE A 112 2.66 16.96 -19.16
N TYR A 113 2.80 16.27 -20.30
CA TYR A 113 1.86 16.42 -21.41
C TYR A 113 0.45 15.98 -21.03
N GLY A 114 0.30 14.85 -20.32
CA GLY A 114 -1.01 14.37 -19.87
C GLY A 114 -1.66 15.25 -18.80
N LEU A 115 -0.85 15.85 -17.91
CA LEU A 115 -1.32 16.86 -16.97
C LEU A 115 -1.81 18.12 -17.70
N ALA A 116 -1.05 18.63 -18.67
CA ALA A 116 -1.45 19.80 -19.46
C ALA A 116 -2.78 19.57 -20.19
N GLU A 117 -2.92 18.42 -20.87
CA GLU A 117 -4.16 18.01 -21.53
C GLU A 117 -5.34 17.96 -20.55
N PHE A 118 -5.14 17.33 -19.38
CA PHE A 118 -6.18 17.22 -18.35
C PHE A 118 -6.62 18.57 -17.78
N ILE A 119 -5.66 19.47 -17.51
CA ILE A 119 -5.93 20.80 -16.95
C ILE A 119 -6.72 21.66 -17.95
N LEU A 120 -6.43 21.56 -19.25
CA LEU A 120 -7.18 22.28 -20.30
C LEU A 120 -8.61 21.78 -20.44
N GLN A 121 -8.85 20.50 -20.18
CA GLN A 121 -10.19 19.91 -20.22
C GLN A 121 -10.97 20.10 -18.91
N THR A 122 -10.33 20.59 -17.84
CA THR A 122 -10.91 20.65 -16.49
C THR A 122 -10.62 22.01 -15.84
N ASP A 123 -11.47 23.00 -16.11
CA ASP A 123 -11.30 24.40 -15.68
C ASP A 123 -11.17 24.63 -14.17
N VAL A 124 -11.53 23.67 -13.32
CA VAL A 124 -11.33 23.79 -11.87
C VAL A 124 -10.03 23.17 -11.38
N ALA A 125 -9.37 22.34 -12.19
CA ALA A 125 -8.19 21.58 -11.78
C ALA A 125 -6.92 22.43 -11.71
N SER A 126 -6.23 22.39 -10.59
CA SER A 126 -4.89 22.94 -10.39
C SER A 126 -3.92 21.80 -10.09
N VAL A 127 -2.62 22.02 -10.33
CA VAL A 127 -1.59 20.99 -10.11
C VAL A 127 -0.50 21.54 -9.20
N LEU A 128 -0.16 20.79 -8.16
CA LEU A 128 0.97 21.05 -7.29
C LEU A 128 2.05 19.98 -7.52
N LEU A 129 3.19 20.38 -8.09
CA LEU A 129 4.34 19.53 -8.39
C LEU A 129 5.41 19.68 -7.31
N ALA A 130 5.62 18.67 -6.48
CA ALA A 130 6.72 18.61 -5.52
C ALA A 130 7.95 17.96 -6.17
N PHE A 131 8.58 18.67 -7.10
CA PHE A 131 9.71 18.17 -7.88
C PHE A 131 11.00 18.81 -7.37
N ARG A 132 11.82 18.02 -6.68
CA ARG A 132 13.10 18.45 -6.15
C ARG A 132 14.26 18.03 -7.05
N ASN A 133 15.34 18.81 -7.03
CA ASN A 133 16.61 18.48 -7.68
C ASN A 133 16.40 18.07 -9.14
N VAL A 134 16.84 16.87 -9.53
CA VAL A 134 16.79 16.33 -10.89
C VAL A 134 15.38 16.39 -11.50
N ASN A 135 14.32 16.14 -10.72
CA ASN A 135 12.96 16.20 -11.26
C ASN A 135 12.52 17.64 -11.60
N TYR A 136 13.01 18.63 -10.83
CA TYR A 136 12.74 20.04 -11.12
C TYR A 136 13.39 20.43 -12.46
N ASP A 137 14.67 20.12 -12.61
CA ASP A 137 15.44 20.42 -13.83
C ASP A 137 14.85 19.70 -15.04
N MET A 138 14.46 18.43 -14.87
CA MET A 138 13.80 17.63 -15.91
C MET A 138 12.48 18.27 -16.36
N TYR A 139 11.65 18.73 -15.41
CA TYR A 139 10.40 19.45 -15.74
C TYR A 139 10.67 20.71 -16.56
N GLN A 140 11.65 21.53 -16.14
CA GLN A 140 12.01 22.74 -16.87
C GLN A 140 12.47 22.43 -18.31
N ILE A 141 13.27 21.38 -18.49
CA ILE A 141 13.70 20.92 -19.82
C ILE A 141 12.49 20.49 -20.67
N VAL A 142 11.56 19.73 -20.11
CA VAL A 142 10.35 19.27 -20.82
C VAL A 142 9.49 20.46 -21.25
N VAL A 143 9.21 21.41 -20.35
CA VAL A 143 8.39 22.60 -20.65
C VAL A 143 9.07 23.50 -21.69
N ASN A 144 10.37 23.74 -21.58
CA ASN A 144 11.11 24.59 -22.52
C ASN A 144 11.18 24.00 -23.93
N LYS A 145 11.24 22.67 -24.06
CA LYS A 145 11.26 21.95 -25.34
C LYS A 145 9.85 21.62 -25.86
N MET A 146 8.80 21.94 -25.11
CA MET A 146 7.42 21.65 -25.50
C MET A 146 7.02 22.46 -26.73
N LYS A 147 6.55 21.77 -27.78
CA LYS A 147 6.11 22.38 -29.05
C LYS A 147 4.65 22.82 -29.06
N ASN A 148 3.84 22.30 -28.14
CA ASN A 148 2.43 22.67 -28.03
C ASN A 148 2.33 23.93 -27.15
N ASP A 149 2.02 25.07 -27.77
CA ASP A 149 1.99 26.36 -27.09
C ASP A 149 0.86 26.47 -26.06
N GLU A 150 -0.29 25.83 -26.31
CA GLU A 150 -1.42 25.80 -25.37
C GLU A 150 -1.05 25.05 -24.09
N TYR A 151 -0.42 23.88 -24.25
CA TYR A 151 0.05 23.07 -23.13
C TYR A 151 1.13 23.81 -22.35
N ARG A 152 2.05 24.47 -23.06
CA ARG A 152 3.09 25.28 -22.42
C ARG A 152 2.49 26.47 -21.67
N HIS A 153 1.50 27.15 -22.24
CA HIS A 153 0.85 28.31 -21.63
C HIS A 153 0.17 27.94 -20.31
N VAL A 154 -0.62 26.86 -20.29
CA VAL A 154 -1.31 26.42 -19.06
C VAL A 154 -0.34 25.92 -17.98
N LEU A 155 0.78 25.32 -18.36
CA LEU A 155 1.80 24.86 -17.42
C LEU A 155 2.60 26.01 -16.78
N LEU A 156 2.66 27.17 -17.44
CA LEU A 156 3.33 28.38 -16.95
C LEU A 156 2.37 29.32 -16.19
N ASP A 157 1.07 29.01 -16.17
CA ASP A 157 0.10 29.77 -15.38
C ASP A 157 0.20 29.41 -13.89
N ASN A 158 0.84 30.29 -13.12
CA ASN A 158 1.01 30.14 -11.66
C ASN A 158 -0.32 30.13 -10.88
N GLN A 159 -1.44 30.52 -11.49
CA GLN A 159 -2.78 30.34 -10.90
C GLN A 159 -3.29 28.90 -11.05
N ARG A 160 -2.77 28.13 -12.00
CA ARG A 160 -3.19 26.75 -12.29
C ARG A 160 -2.15 25.73 -11.84
N VAL A 161 -0.87 26.03 -12.00
CA VAL A 161 0.23 25.11 -11.73
C VAL A 161 1.21 25.75 -10.76
N GLN A 162 1.51 25.05 -9.66
CA GLN A 162 2.56 25.41 -8.71
C GLN A 162 3.62 24.32 -8.73
N ILE A 163 4.89 24.69 -8.87
CA ILE A 163 6.03 23.78 -8.78
C ILE A 163 6.95 24.20 -7.63
N GLU A 164 7.35 23.23 -6.82
CA GLU A 164 8.20 23.42 -5.65
C GLU A 164 9.48 22.60 -5.78
N ASN A 165 10.63 23.29 -5.80
CA ASN A 165 11.96 22.66 -5.76
C ASN A 165 12.43 22.32 -4.33
N GLN A 166 11.67 22.74 -3.33
CA GLN A 166 11.98 22.48 -1.92
C GLN A 166 11.11 21.37 -1.35
N PHE A 167 11.42 20.96 -0.12
CA PHE A 167 10.61 19.99 0.58
C PHE A 167 9.19 20.53 0.82
N VAL A 168 8.18 19.80 0.34
CA VAL A 168 6.77 20.06 0.59
C VAL A 168 6.32 19.22 1.78
N GLN A 169 5.60 19.83 2.73
CA GLN A 169 5.01 19.12 3.87
C GLN A 169 3.86 18.22 3.43
N GLN A 170 4.18 17.02 2.94
CA GLN A 170 3.24 16.10 2.30
C GLN A 170 2.01 15.81 3.17
N LYS A 171 2.17 15.51 4.46
CA LYS A 171 1.05 15.27 5.38
C LYS A 171 0.11 16.46 5.47
N TRP A 172 0.66 17.68 5.58
CA TRP A 172 -0.14 18.90 5.61
C TRP A 172 -0.89 19.11 4.29
N THR A 173 -0.21 18.93 3.16
CA THR A 173 -0.80 19.07 1.81
C THR A 173 -1.93 18.07 1.59
N LEU A 174 -1.69 16.79 1.87
CA LEU A 174 -2.69 15.73 1.74
C LEU A 174 -3.88 15.94 2.70
N LYS A 175 -3.68 16.55 3.87
CA LYS A 175 -4.78 16.89 4.79
C LYS A 175 -5.72 17.97 4.23
N GLN A 176 -5.30 18.79 3.27
CA GLN A 176 -6.11 19.90 2.77
C GLN A 176 -7.34 19.43 1.99
N LYS A 177 -8.45 20.18 2.14
CA LYS A 177 -9.71 19.93 1.42
C LYS A 177 -9.60 20.28 -0.07
N SER A 178 -8.71 21.22 -0.43
CA SER A 178 -8.47 21.59 -1.82
C SER A 178 -7.79 20.48 -2.62
N VAL A 179 -7.00 19.61 -1.99
CA VAL A 179 -6.40 18.45 -2.66
C VAL A 179 -7.44 17.37 -2.94
N ASN A 180 -7.59 16.98 -4.21
CA ASN A 180 -8.51 15.96 -4.67
C ASN A 180 -7.81 14.62 -4.90
N LEU A 181 -6.76 14.63 -5.74
CA LEU A 181 -6.05 13.45 -6.18
C LEU A 181 -4.57 13.54 -5.82
N PHE A 182 -3.93 12.38 -5.67
CA PHE A 182 -2.50 12.26 -5.43
C PHE A 182 -1.84 11.42 -6.53
N ILE A 183 -0.89 11.99 -7.27
CA ILE A 183 -0.02 11.22 -8.15
C ILE A 183 1.24 10.87 -7.34
N SER A 184 1.50 9.57 -7.21
CA SER A 184 2.56 9.07 -6.33
C SER A 184 3.36 7.97 -6.99
N HIS A 185 4.64 7.88 -6.61
CA HIS A 185 5.45 6.68 -6.82
C HIS A 185 4.95 5.45 -6.06
N CYS A 186 3.92 5.57 -5.22
CA CYS A 186 3.31 4.48 -4.46
C CYS A 186 4.27 3.77 -3.50
N GLY A 187 5.31 4.46 -3.01
CA GLY A 187 6.06 4.03 -1.83
C GLY A 187 5.17 3.96 -0.59
N MET A 188 5.39 2.98 0.28
CA MET A 188 4.46 2.62 1.37
C MET A 188 4.04 3.83 2.24
N GLY A 189 4.98 4.66 2.69
CA GLY A 189 4.67 5.84 3.51
C GLY A 189 3.76 6.84 2.80
N SER A 190 4.10 7.23 1.56
CA SER A 190 3.28 8.15 0.77
C SER A 190 1.91 7.56 0.47
N SER A 191 1.83 6.27 0.13
CA SER A 191 0.56 5.57 -0.09
C SER A 191 -0.31 5.65 1.15
N LEU A 192 0.21 5.25 2.32
CA LEU A 192 -0.53 5.28 3.57
C LEU A 192 -0.98 6.69 3.97
N GLU A 193 -0.16 7.71 3.78
CA GLU A 193 -0.54 9.11 4.02
C GLU A 193 -1.68 9.56 3.10
N GLY A 194 -1.58 9.28 1.80
CA GLY A 194 -2.61 9.63 0.82
C GLY A 194 -3.94 8.96 1.13
N LEU A 195 -3.89 7.65 1.43
CA LEU A 195 -5.08 6.88 1.74
C LEU A 195 -5.73 7.33 3.08
N TYR A 196 -4.91 7.60 4.09
CA TYR A 196 -5.36 8.12 5.39
C TYR A 196 -6.13 9.44 5.25
N PHE A 197 -5.64 10.35 4.40
CA PHE A 197 -6.28 11.65 4.12
C PHE A 197 -7.27 11.62 2.95
N GLN A 198 -7.76 10.45 2.55
CA GLN A 198 -8.84 10.27 1.58
C GLN A 198 -8.51 10.78 0.17
N LYS A 199 -7.26 10.60 -0.27
CA LYS A 199 -6.83 11.00 -1.62
C LYS A 199 -6.70 9.75 -2.50
N PRO A 200 -7.55 9.58 -3.51
CA PRO A 200 -7.34 8.55 -4.51
C PRO A 200 -5.99 8.75 -5.21
N ILE A 201 -5.31 7.64 -5.51
CA ILE A 201 -3.91 7.67 -5.95
C ILE A 201 -3.78 7.24 -7.41
N LEU A 202 -3.21 8.11 -8.26
CA LEU A 202 -2.72 7.68 -9.57
C LEU A 202 -1.28 7.20 -9.39
N CYS A 203 -1.08 5.89 -9.52
CA CYS A 203 0.20 5.26 -9.28
C CYS A 203 1.13 5.31 -10.48
N LEU A 204 2.35 5.74 -10.20
CA LEU A 204 3.46 5.79 -11.13
C LEU A 204 4.69 5.16 -10.43
N PRO A 205 4.68 3.83 -10.19
CA PRO A 205 5.74 3.16 -9.43
C PRO A 205 7.10 3.30 -10.11
N LEU A 206 8.16 3.52 -9.33
CA LEU A 206 9.52 3.71 -9.86
C LEU A 206 10.41 2.50 -9.57
N HIS A 207 10.39 1.98 -8.35
CA HIS A 207 11.33 0.94 -7.92
C HIS A 207 10.70 -0.05 -6.93
N THR A 208 11.30 -1.24 -6.84
CA THR A 208 11.10 -2.19 -5.73
C THR A 208 9.63 -2.57 -5.50
N ASP A 209 9.14 -2.26 -4.31
CA ASP A 209 7.83 -2.58 -3.75
C ASP A 209 6.70 -1.72 -4.28
N GLN A 210 7.05 -0.58 -4.88
CA GLN A 210 6.11 0.39 -5.40
C GLN A 210 5.17 -0.21 -6.42
N PHE A 211 5.66 -1.17 -7.23
CA PHE A 211 4.86 -1.89 -8.22
C PHE A 211 3.77 -2.73 -7.55
N MET A 212 4.10 -3.44 -6.47
CA MET A 212 3.12 -4.20 -5.69
C MET A 212 2.12 -3.27 -5.01
N ASN A 213 2.60 -2.18 -4.40
CA ASN A 213 1.75 -1.17 -3.78
C ASN A 213 0.78 -0.54 -4.80
N ALA A 214 1.25 -0.28 -6.02
CA ALA A 214 0.44 0.26 -7.11
C ALA A 214 -0.66 -0.71 -7.55
N MET A 215 -0.33 -1.99 -7.72
CA MET A 215 -1.32 -3.02 -8.03
C MET A 215 -2.35 -3.17 -6.92
N THR A 216 -1.93 -3.10 -5.66
CA THR A 216 -2.83 -3.14 -4.50
C THR A 216 -3.79 -1.94 -4.49
N ILE A 217 -3.30 -0.73 -4.77
CA ILE A 217 -4.12 0.50 -4.86
C ILE A 217 -5.17 0.37 -5.97
N ASP A 218 -4.77 -0.10 -7.14
CA ASP A 218 -5.65 -0.30 -8.30
C ASP A 218 -6.71 -1.37 -8.02
N HIS A 219 -6.28 -2.54 -7.51
CA HIS A 219 -7.18 -3.66 -7.18
C HIS A 219 -8.19 -3.30 -6.08
N SER A 220 -7.79 -2.49 -5.10
CA SER A 220 -8.66 -2.06 -4.00
C SER A 220 -9.66 -0.96 -4.41
N GLY A 221 -9.60 -0.48 -5.66
CA GLY A 221 -10.50 0.57 -6.16
C GLY A 221 -10.29 1.94 -5.55
N VAL A 222 -9.13 2.18 -4.91
CA VAL A 222 -8.77 3.45 -4.25
C VAL A 222 -7.84 4.30 -5.10
N GLY A 223 -7.59 3.89 -6.33
CA GLY A 223 -6.74 4.60 -7.28
C GLY A 223 -6.71 3.92 -8.63
N GLN A 224 -5.80 4.35 -9.48
CA GLN A 224 -5.46 3.65 -10.72
C GLN A 224 -3.96 3.57 -10.89
N SER A 225 -3.47 2.53 -11.58
CA SER A 225 -2.05 2.42 -11.94
C SER A 225 -1.80 2.81 -13.40
N LEU A 226 -0.70 3.54 -13.65
CA LEU A 226 -0.11 3.71 -14.99
C LEU A 226 0.77 2.53 -15.39
N PHE A 227 1.19 1.72 -14.42
CA PHE A 227 1.85 0.44 -14.64
C PHE A 227 0.81 -0.66 -14.82
N THR A 228 0.94 -1.43 -15.89
CA THR A 228 0.19 -2.67 -16.09
C THR A 228 1.16 -3.84 -15.97
N PRO A 229 0.93 -4.79 -15.06
CA PRO A 229 1.80 -5.94 -14.93
C PRO A 229 1.86 -6.75 -16.24
N PRO A 230 3.04 -7.20 -16.68
CA PRO A 230 3.17 -8.02 -17.88
C PRO A 230 2.38 -9.32 -17.74
N SER A 231 1.92 -9.85 -18.87
CA SER A 231 1.26 -11.17 -18.89
C SER A 231 2.21 -12.27 -18.37
N LEU A 232 1.66 -13.41 -17.94
CA LEU A 232 2.46 -14.55 -17.52
C LEU A 232 3.47 -14.97 -18.61
N LEU A 233 3.02 -15.02 -19.87
CA LEU A 233 3.87 -15.38 -21.00
C LEU A 233 5.03 -14.38 -21.20
N GLN A 234 4.76 -13.09 -21.05
CA GLN A 234 5.78 -12.05 -21.16
C GLN A 234 6.77 -12.10 -19.98
N SER A 235 6.27 -12.34 -18.77
CA SER A 235 7.08 -12.49 -17.57
C SER A 235 8.02 -13.70 -17.64
N LEU A 236 7.57 -14.80 -18.26
CA LEU A 236 8.41 -15.98 -18.49
C LEU A 236 9.49 -15.75 -19.56
N LYS A 237 9.19 -14.94 -20.58
CA LYS A 237 10.14 -14.61 -21.65
C LYS A 237 11.23 -13.65 -21.16
N ASN A 238 10.81 -12.61 -20.43
CA ASN A 238 11.71 -11.55 -19.97
C ASN A 238 11.50 -11.29 -18.46
N PRO A 239 12.02 -12.15 -17.58
CA PRO A 239 11.83 -12.02 -16.14
C PRO A 239 12.44 -10.73 -15.53
N HIS A 240 13.33 -10.05 -16.26
CA HIS A 240 13.94 -8.79 -15.85
C HIS A 240 13.13 -7.53 -16.23
N ASP A 241 12.16 -7.64 -17.15
CA ASP A 241 11.41 -6.49 -17.69
C ASP A 241 10.23 -6.07 -16.81
N PHE A 242 9.98 -6.72 -15.68
CA PHE A 242 8.80 -6.42 -14.84
C PHE A 242 8.76 -4.95 -14.37
N HIS A 243 9.92 -4.30 -14.29
CA HIS A 243 10.06 -2.92 -13.83
C HIS A 243 10.18 -1.90 -14.97
N ASP A 244 10.39 -2.34 -16.21
CA ASP A 244 10.53 -1.47 -17.36
C ASP A 244 9.16 -1.30 -18.04
N TYR A 245 8.53 -0.15 -17.81
CA TYR A 245 7.23 0.15 -18.39
C TYR A 245 7.13 1.60 -18.82
N THR A 246 6.33 1.80 -19.87
CA THR A 246 6.03 3.11 -20.42
C THR A 246 4.53 3.39 -20.33
N PHE A 247 4.16 4.67 -20.38
CA PHE A 247 2.77 5.12 -20.46
C PHE A 247 2.72 6.36 -21.35
N SER A 248 1.60 6.59 -22.03
CA SER A 248 1.40 7.77 -22.88
C SER A 248 0.78 8.93 -22.11
N ALA A 249 0.93 10.15 -22.64
CA ALA A 249 0.25 11.35 -22.12
C ALA A 249 -1.28 11.17 -22.09
N THR A 250 -1.86 10.59 -23.14
CA THR A 250 -3.29 10.29 -23.23
C THR A 250 -3.74 9.34 -22.12
N SER A 251 -2.93 8.35 -21.76
CA SER A 251 -3.23 7.44 -20.64
C SER A 251 -3.32 8.21 -19.33
N VAL A 252 -2.39 9.13 -19.07
CA VAL A 252 -2.42 10.00 -17.88
C VAL A 252 -3.69 10.84 -17.86
N ALA A 253 -3.99 11.57 -18.94
CA ALA A 253 -5.16 12.45 -19.02
C ALA A 253 -6.49 11.68 -18.88
N THR A 254 -6.59 10.51 -19.52
CA THR A 254 -7.79 9.65 -19.46
C THR A 254 -8.02 9.12 -18.04
N LYS A 255 -6.98 8.59 -17.39
CA LYS A 255 -7.08 8.05 -16.04
C LYS A 255 -7.41 9.14 -15.02
N LEU A 256 -6.78 10.31 -15.12
CA LEU A 256 -7.12 11.47 -14.30
C LEU A 256 -8.58 11.87 -14.50
N SER A 257 -9.06 11.96 -15.74
CA SER A 257 -10.47 12.28 -16.06
C SER A 257 -11.46 11.28 -15.46
N MET A 258 -11.16 9.98 -15.54
CA MET A 258 -11.97 8.92 -14.93
C MET A 258 -12.01 9.08 -13.40
N MET A 259 -10.85 9.24 -12.77
CA MET A 259 -10.74 9.38 -11.31
C MET A 259 -11.37 10.68 -10.81
N TRP A 260 -11.30 11.77 -11.59
CA TRP A 260 -11.83 13.07 -11.23
C TRP A 260 -13.37 13.10 -11.19
N LYS A 261 -14.02 12.37 -12.10
CA LYS A 261 -15.48 12.36 -12.25
C LYS A 261 -16.16 11.23 -11.50
N ASN A 262 -15.46 10.11 -11.28
CA ASN A 262 -16.06 8.90 -10.73
C ASN A 262 -16.08 8.88 -9.19
N MET A 263 -17.27 9.04 -8.61
CA MET A 263 -17.48 8.99 -7.15
C MET A 263 -17.15 7.64 -6.50
N THR A 264 -16.96 6.56 -7.26
CA THR A 264 -16.61 5.25 -6.66
C THR A 264 -15.26 5.30 -5.94
N TYR A 265 -14.28 6.02 -6.50
CA TYR A 265 -12.97 6.21 -5.86
C TYR A 265 -13.09 6.95 -4.53
N GLU A 266 -13.92 8.00 -4.48
CA GLU A 266 -14.19 8.75 -3.25
C GLU A 266 -14.87 7.87 -2.18
N LYS A 267 -15.83 7.04 -2.58
CA LYS A 267 -16.50 6.11 -1.64
C LYS A 267 -15.53 5.06 -1.12
N ALA A 268 -14.77 4.42 -1.99
CA ALA A 268 -13.80 3.39 -1.62
C ALA A 268 -12.73 3.96 -0.67
N ILE A 269 -12.15 5.12 -1.02
CA ILE A 269 -11.11 5.72 -0.19
C ILE A 269 -11.62 6.19 1.17
N ARG A 270 -12.87 6.64 1.24
CA ARG A 270 -13.49 7.04 2.52
C ARG A 270 -13.61 5.85 3.48
N ILE A 271 -14.00 4.68 2.98
CA ILE A 271 -14.10 3.45 3.79
C ILE A 271 -12.70 3.05 4.28
N MET A 272 -11.73 2.97 3.37
CA MET A 272 -10.36 2.60 3.72
C MET A 272 -9.74 3.57 4.74
N SER A 273 -9.93 4.88 4.56
CA SER A 273 -9.49 5.91 5.50
C SER A 273 -10.13 5.78 6.87
N LEU A 274 -11.43 5.46 6.93
CA LEU A 274 -12.14 5.26 8.19
C LEU A 274 -11.53 4.09 8.99
N GLU A 275 -11.25 2.97 8.32
CA GLU A 275 -10.62 1.81 8.93
C GLU A 275 -9.19 2.11 9.39
N MET A 276 -8.40 2.79 8.55
CA MET A 276 -7.06 3.27 8.90
C MET A 276 -7.05 4.15 10.15
N LYS A 277 -8.04 5.03 10.29
CA LYS A 277 -8.21 5.87 11.50
C LYS A 277 -8.65 5.04 12.71
N HIS A 278 -9.49 4.03 12.50
CA HIS A 278 -9.96 3.15 13.56
C HIS A 278 -8.85 2.24 14.12
N ALA A 279 -7.87 1.86 13.31
CA ALA A 279 -6.73 1.03 13.72
C ALA A 279 -5.88 1.65 14.85
N GLY A 280 -5.95 2.96 15.05
CA GLY A 280 -5.42 3.65 16.22
C GLY A 280 -3.93 3.99 16.19
N GLY A 281 -3.19 3.56 15.16
CA GLY A 281 -1.84 4.05 14.90
C GLY A 281 -0.86 3.76 16.03
N ALA A 282 0.07 4.70 16.22
CA ALA A 282 1.11 4.60 17.25
C ALA A 282 0.52 4.54 18.67
N ARG A 283 -0.62 5.20 18.91
CA ARG A 283 -1.28 5.17 20.22
C ARG A 283 -1.77 3.76 20.57
N GLN A 284 -2.37 3.05 19.62
CA GLN A 284 -2.78 1.68 19.84
C GLN A 284 -1.56 0.76 19.97
N ALA A 285 -0.49 1.02 19.21
CA ALA A 285 0.76 0.26 19.33
C ALA A 285 1.32 0.32 20.76
N VAL A 286 1.39 1.51 21.36
CA VAL A 286 1.84 1.66 22.76
C VAL A 286 0.97 0.84 23.72
N LYS A 287 -0.37 0.86 23.57
CA LYS A 287 -1.26 0.07 24.43
C LYS A 287 -1.03 -1.44 24.30
N GLU A 288 -0.83 -1.95 23.08
CA GLU A 288 -0.54 -3.37 22.85
C GLU A 288 0.81 -3.77 23.45
N ILE A 289 1.81 -2.89 23.37
CA ILE A 289 3.13 -3.09 23.99
C ILE A 289 3.01 -3.10 25.52
N GLU A 290 2.31 -2.13 26.12
CA GLU A 290 2.07 -2.08 27.57
C GLU A 290 1.33 -3.33 28.06
N PHE A 291 0.31 -3.78 27.32
CA PHE A 291 -0.40 -5.02 27.60
C PHE A 291 0.53 -6.24 27.57
N PHE A 292 1.37 -6.36 26.54
CA PHE A 292 2.34 -7.45 26.42
C PHE A 292 3.35 -7.47 27.58
N VAL A 293 3.85 -6.30 27.98
CA VAL A 293 4.78 -6.16 29.11
C VAL A 293 4.10 -6.55 30.43
N ASN A 294 2.87 -6.10 30.67
CA ASN A 294 2.11 -6.44 31.88
C ASN A 294 1.79 -7.94 32.00
N LEU A 295 1.80 -8.68 30.89
CA LEU A 295 1.68 -10.14 30.87
C LEU A 295 3.02 -10.85 31.12
N ASN A 296 4.12 -10.13 31.35
CA ASN A 296 5.48 -10.67 31.29
C ASN A 296 5.74 -11.44 29.98
N GLY A 297 5.12 -11.00 28.88
CA GLY A 297 5.17 -11.67 27.58
C GLY A 297 4.46 -13.03 27.51
N ASP A 298 3.64 -13.41 28.51
CA ASP A 298 2.85 -14.64 28.50
C ASP A 298 1.62 -14.54 27.59
N LEU A 299 1.86 -14.75 26.30
CA LEU A 299 0.80 -14.82 25.30
C LEU A 299 0.13 -16.20 25.23
N ASP A 300 0.71 -17.25 25.82
CA ASP A 300 0.22 -18.62 25.66
C ASP A 300 -1.21 -18.80 26.19
N ARG A 301 -1.60 -18.04 27.21
CA ARG A 301 -2.95 -18.06 27.80
C ARG A 301 -4.05 -17.61 26.84
N TYR A 302 -3.71 -16.85 25.82
CA TYR A 302 -4.66 -16.33 24.82
C TYR A 302 -4.66 -17.16 23.54
N ALA A 303 -3.91 -18.26 23.50
CA ALA A 303 -3.79 -19.07 22.31
C ALA A 303 -5.07 -19.90 22.14
N PRO A 304 -5.62 -19.97 20.91
CA PRO A 304 -6.74 -20.87 20.68
C PRO A 304 -6.30 -22.29 21.00
N PHE A 305 -7.17 -23.09 21.61
CA PHE A 305 -6.89 -24.50 21.91
C PHE A 305 -6.39 -25.27 20.66
N LYS A 306 -6.87 -24.89 19.48
CA LYS A 306 -6.41 -25.45 18.21
C LYS A 306 -4.89 -25.31 17.98
N SER A 307 -4.24 -24.28 18.53
CA SER A 307 -2.79 -24.06 18.43
C SER A 307 -1.96 -24.90 19.40
N THR A 308 -2.60 -25.61 20.34
CA THR A 308 -1.93 -26.58 21.22
C THR A 308 -2.04 -28.01 20.70
N LEU A 309 -2.75 -28.22 19.58
CA LEU A 309 -2.92 -29.52 18.94
C LEU A 309 -1.75 -29.81 17.99
N SER A 310 -1.47 -31.09 17.79
CA SER A 310 -0.53 -31.53 16.74
C SER A 310 -1.11 -31.27 15.34
N PHE A 311 -0.24 -31.20 14.31
CA PHE A 311 -0.66 -30.94 12.93
C PHE A 311 -1.80 -31.86 12.47
N TYR A 312 -1.72 -33.16 12.75
CA TYR A 312 -2.75 -34.12 12.31
C TYR A 312 -4.08 -33.93 13.04
N GLN A 313 -4.07 -33.57 14.33
CA GLN A 313 -5.29 -33.23 15.08
C GLN A 313 -5.91 -31.92 14.60
N GLN A 314 -5.08 -30.94 14.25
CA GLN A 314 -5.53 -29.64 13.75
C GLN A 314 -6.35 -29.74 12.46
N TYR A 315 -6.03 -30.73 11.61
CA TYR A 315 -6.71 -31.04 10.36
C TYR A 315 -7.63 -32.28 10.45
N MET A 316 -7.86 -32.81 11.66
CA MET A 316 -8.70 -33.99 11.91
C MET A 316 -8.30 -35.22 11.10
N LEU A 317 -7.00 -35.36 10.79
CA LEU A 317 -6.48 -36.48 10.00
C LEU A 317 -6.59 -37.80 10.75
N ASP A 318 -6.52 -37.77 12.08
CA ASP A 318 -6.79 -38.89 12.97
C ASP A 318 -8.23 -39.43 12.81
N ILE A 319 -9.21 -38.53 12.79
CA ILE A 319 -10.63 -38.86 12.53
C ILE A 319 -10.81 -39.36 11.10
N LEU A 320 -10.20 -38.69 10.12
CA LEU A 320 -10.31 -39.07 8.72
C LEU A 320 -9.72 -40.47 8.45
N ILE A 321 -8.63 -40.82 9.13
CA ILE A 321 -8.05 -42.18 9.07
C ILE A 321 -9.04 -43.21 9.60
N ILE A 322 -9.67 -42.96 10.75
CA ILE A 322 -10.58 -43.90 11.41
C ILE A 322 -11.89 -44.08 10.63
N TYR A 323 -12.50 -43.00 10.16
CA TYR A 323 -13.85 -43.03 9.61
C TYR A 323 -13.91 -43.11 8.09
N VAL A 324 -12.82 -42.81 7.39
CA VAL A 324 -12.79 -42.82 5.91
C VAL A 324 -11.76 -43.81 5.39
N VAL A 325 -10.50 -43.68 5.79
CA VAL A 325 -9.40 -44.47 5.21
C VAL A 325 -9.50 -45.95 5.61
N LEU A 326 -9.69 -46.25 6.90
CA LEU A 326 -9.80 -47.63 7.39
C LEU A 326 -11.02 -48.37 6.80
N PRO A 327 -12.25 -47.80 6.78
CA PRO A 327 -13.38 -48.44 6.12
C PRO A 327 -13.17 -48.62 4.63
N ALA A 328 -12.61 -47.63 3.93
CA ALA A 328 -12.32 -47.73 2.50
C ALA A 328 -11.31 -48.84 2.18
N THR A 329 -10.24 -48.97 2.97
CA THR A 329 -9.25 -50.05 2.78
C THR A 329 -9.83 -51.43 3.09
N ILE A 330 -10.69 -51.56 4.11
CA ILE A 330 -11.43 -52.80 4.39
C ILE A 330 -12.36 -53.15 3.22
N ILE A 331 -13.13 -52.19 2.70
CA ILE A 331 -14.01 -52.39 1.54
C ILE A 331 -13.18 -52.83 0.33
N ILE A 332 -12.11 -52.11 -0.02
CA ILE A 332 -11.21 -52.46 -1.13
C ILE A 332 -10.62 -53.86 -0.94
N TYR A 333 -10.18 -54.22 0.26
CA TYR A 333 -9.65 -55.53 0.57
C TYR A 333 -10.70 -56.64 0.39
N LEU A 334 -11.93 -56.44 0.90
CA LEU A 334 -13.03 -57.38 0.74
C LEU A 334 -13.42 -57.56 -0.73
N PHE A 335 -13.55 -56.46 -1.49
CA PHE A 335 -13.81 -56.51 -2.93
C PHE A 335 -12.69 -57.22 -3.69
N GLY A 336 -11.42 -56.93 -3.39
CA GLY A 336 -10.27 -57.61 -4.00
C GLY A 336 -10.25 -59.12 -3.71
N LYS A 337 -10.64 -59.53 -2.50
CA LYS A 337 -10.76 -60.94 -2.11
C LYS A 337 -11.94 -61.63 -2.79
N CYS A 338 -13.07 -60.96 -2.96
CA CYS A 338 -14.23 -61.46 -3.71
C CYS A 338 -13.90 -61.62 -5.21
N CYS A 339 -13.25 -60.63 -5.83
CA CYS A 339 -12.85 -60.67 -7.22
C CYS A 339 -11.76 -61.73 -7.51
N SER A 340 -10.86 -62.00 -6.56
CA SER A 340 -9.84 -63.06 -6.71
C SER A 340 -10.42 -64.46 -6.51
N ARG A 341 -11.41 -64.62 -5.63
CA ARG A 341 -12.10 -65.91 -5.40
C ARG A 341 -12.94 -66.34 -6.60
N THR A 342 -13.71 -65.42 -7.18
CA THR A 342 -14.45 -65.63 -8.44
C THR A 342 -13.53 -65.91 -9.65
N ARG A 343 -12.29 -65.43 -9.63
CA ARG A 343 -11.28 -65.75 -10.67
C ARG A 343 -10.71 -67.16 -10.54
N LYS A 344 -10.66 -67.72 -9.32
CA LYS A 344 -10.24 -69.11 -9.07
C LYS A 344 -11.32 -70.10 -9.48
N GLU A 345 -12.59 -69.83 -9.14
CA GLU A 345 -13.73 -70.68 -9.53
C GLU A 345 -13.99 -70.74 -11.06
N LYS A 346 -13.41 -69.86 -11.86
CA LYS A 346 -13.46 -69.92 -13.34
C LYS A 346 -12.27 -70.64 -13.98
N ARG A 347 -11.28 -71.07 -13.20
CA ARG A 347 -10.06 -71.75 -13.68
C ARG A 347 -9.98 -73.23 -13.29
N ASP A 348 -10.86 -73.68 -12.41
CA ASP A 348 -11.19 -75.09 -12.17
C ASP A 348 -12.44 -75.42 -13.00
#